data_AF-A0A317HNS6-F1
#
_entry.id   AF-A0A317HNS6-F1
#
_cell.length_a   1.000
_cell.length_b   1.000
_cell.length_c   1.000
_cell.angle_alpha   90.00
_cell.angle_beta   90.00
_cell.angle_gamma   90.00
#
_symmetry.space_group_name_H-M   'P 1'
#
loop_
_entity.id
_entity.type
_entity.pdbx_description
1 polymer ?
#
loop_
_entity_poly.entity_id
_entity_poly.type
_entity_poly.pdbx_seq_one_letter_code
_entity_poly.pdbx_strand_id
1 'polypeptide(L)'
;MLLILGGSAIVLVSAAQDRTFFPGEPTQGKVWIQNRGSNEAVPVMIENGASGMPLRVQLMGNPAVQISSGNVLIRASRQNWEYRDVSVPSGQDPIAMLNTAGNDGWETTGVTFSDQRGTVIVLKRPR
;
A
#
# COMPACT_ATOMS: atom_id res chain seq x y z
N MET A 1 -40.47 28.67 32.28
CA MET A 1 -38.99 28.71 32.13
C MET A 1 -38.48 27.32 32.45
N LEU A 2 -38.06 26.59 31.42
CA LEU A 2 -37.68 25.18 31.45
C LEU A 2 -36.18 25.08 31.77
N LEU A 3 -35.79 24.29 32.77
CA LEU A 3 -34.39 24.10 33.17
C LEU A 3 -33.95 22.69 32.77
N ILE A 4 -33.09 22.59 31.76
CA ILE A 4 -32.57 21.34 31.18
C ILE A 4 -31.35 20.90 31.99
N LEU A 5 -31.43 19.71 32.60
CA LEU A 5 -30.29 19.01 33.22
C LEU A 5 -29.44 18.36 32.12
N GLY A 6 -28.24 18.89 31.86
CA GLY A 6 -27.25 18.29 30.98
C GLY A 6 -26.22 17.49 31.78
N GLY A 7 -26.33 16.16 31.80
CA GLY A 7 -25.31 15.27 32.36
C GLY A 7 -24.19 15.03 31.35
N SER A 8 -22.98 15.51 31.64
CA SER A 8 -21.78 15.16 30.88
C SER A 8 -21.09 13.96 31.56
N ALA A 9 -21.05 12.82 30.88
CA ALA A 9 -20.26 11.67 31.31
C ALA A 9 -18.77 11.98 31.12
N ILE A 10 -18.02 12.04 32.22
CA ILE A 10 -16.55 12.10 32.18
C ILE A 10 -16.05 10.66 32.04
N VAL A 11 -15.54 10.31 30.86
CA VAL A 11 -14.80 9.06 30.67
C VAL A 11 -13.42 9.25 31.28
N LEU A 12 -13.24 8.73 32.50
CA LEU A 12 -11.95 8.63 33.16
C LEU A 12 -11.13 7.52 32.50
N VAL A 13 -10.25 7.88 31.57
CA VAL A 13 -9.12 7.00 31.21
C VAL A 13 -8.08 7.17 32.32
N SER A 14 -8.04 6.26 33.29
CA SER A 14 -6.93 6.20 34.24
C SER A 14 -5.70 5.65 33.53
N ALA A 15 -4.71 6.52 33.29
CA ALA A 15 -3.37 6.06 32.97
C ALA A 15 -2.86 5.20 34.13
N ALA A 16 -2.42 3.97 33.86
CA ALA A 16 -1.73 3.16 34.85
C ALA A 16 -0.46 3.91 35.30
N GLN A 17 -0.48 4.45 36.53
CA GLN A 17 0.68 5.13 37.10
C GLN A 17 1.78 4.10 37.36
N ASP A 18 2.99 4.35 36.82
CA ASP A 18 4.21 3.66 37.21
C ASP A 18 4.40 3.84 38.73
N ARG A 19 4.24 2.74 39.49
CA ARG A 19 4.36 2.76 40.95
C ARG A 19 5.82 2.68 41.35
N THR A 20 6.29 3.68 42.11
CA THR A 20 7.51 3.57 42.94
C THR A 20 7.13 3.05 44.32
N PHE A 21 8.03 2.27 44.95
CA PHE A 21 7.76 1.63 46.23
C PHE A 21 7.99 2.56 47.42
N PHE A 22 8.86 3.56 47.28
CA PHE A 22 9.17 4.53 48.35
C PHE A 22 9.11 5.99 47.86
N PRO A 23 8.68 6.94 48.72
CA PRO A 23 8.77 8.37 48.43
C PRO A 23 10.22 8.79 48.16
N GLY A 24 10.46 9.43 47.01
CA GLY A 24 11.79 9.87 46.59
C GLY A 24 12.50 8.95 45.59
N GLU A 25 11.93 7.80 45.25
CA GLU A 25 12.47 6.95 44.19
C GLU A 25 12.22 7.56 42.80
N PRO A 26 13.24 7.56 41.91
CA PRO A 26 13.06 8.00 40.53
C PRO A 26 12.18 6.99 39.76
N THR A 27 11.13 7.48 39.11
CA THR A 27 10.31 6.68 38.20
C THR A 27 11.07 6.43 36.88
N GLN A 28 10.78 5.30 36.22
CA GLN A 28 11.36 5.03 34.90
C GLN A 28 10.69 5.92 33.85
N GLY A 29 11.40 6.95 33.37
CA GLY A 29 10.91 7.77 32.27
C GLY A 29 10.80 6.97 30.97
N LYS A 30 9.58 6.75 30.48
CA LYS A 30 9.34 6.22 29.12
C LYS A 30 8.96 7.36 28.20
N VAL A 31 9.73 7.59 27.14
CA VAL A 31 9.44 8.59 26.11
C VAL A 31 8.95 7.90 24.85
N TRP A 32 7.76 8.30 24.38
CA TRP A 32 7.20 7.87 23.10
C TRP A 32 7.26 9.04 22.12
N ILE A 33 7.87 8.82 20.96
CA ILE A 33 7.93 9.82 19.88
C ILE A 33 6.93 9.42 18.81
N GLN A 34 6.01 10.33 18.49
CA GLN A 34 5.01 10.15 17.43
C GLN A 34 5.09 11.33 16.48
N ASN A 35 5.32 11.08 15.19
CA ASN A 35 5.25 12.10 14.16
C ASN A 35 3.76 12.34 13.81
N ARG A 36 3.16 13.44 14.29
CA ARG A 36 1.72 13.72 14.12
C ARG A 36 1.40 14.49 12.82
N GLY A 37 2.39 15.09 12.17
CA GLY A 37 2.24 15.82 10.91
C GLY A 37 3.58 16.27 10.34
N SER A 38 3.59 16.85 9.13
CA SER A 38 4.81 17.27 8.41
C SER A 38 5.69 18.26 9.18
N ASN A 39 5.08 19.08 10.04
CA ASN A 39 5.77 20.09 10.85
C ASN A 39 6.38 19.52 12.14
N GLU A 40 6.05 18.27 12.47
CA GLU A 40 6.54 17.54 13.64
C GLU A 40 7.27 16.25 13.24
N ALA A 41 7.59 16.10 11.95
CA ALA A 41 8.27 14.92 11.45
C ALA A 41 9.74 14.93 11.90
N VAL A 42 10.13 13.91 12.66
CA VAL A 42 11.54 13.65 12.95
C VAL A 42 12.19 13.03 11.70
N PRO A 43 13.22 13.67 11.11
CA PRO A 43 13.90 13.13 9.94
C PRO A 43 14.66 11.85 10.31
N VAL A 44 14.54 10.82 9.48
CA VAL A 44 15.33 9.58 9.60
C VAL A 44 16.39 9.58 8.51
N MET A 45 17.65 9.38 8.90
CA MET A 45 18.77 9.15 7.98
C MET A 45 19.21 7.69 8.10
N ILE A 46 19.44 7.04 6.95
CA ILE A 46 19.95 5.67 6.90
C ILE A 46 21.44 5.74 6.55
N GLU A 47 22.31 5.58 7.54
CA GLU A 47 23.76 5.74 7.37
C GLU A 47 24.46 4.44 6.92
N ASN A 48 23.98 3.28 7.37
CA ASN A 48 24.61 1.97 7.13
C ASN A 48 23.69 1.04 6.31
N GLY A 49 23.31 1.45 5.10
CA GLY A 49 22.73 0.51 4.14
C GLY A 49 23.78 -0.53 3.74
N ALA A 50 23.41 -1.83 3.72
CA ALA A 50 24.32 -2.90 3.31
C ALA A 50 24.99 -2.54 1.96
N SER A 51 26.30 -2.27 1.99
CA SER A 51 27.04 -1.85 0.80
C SER A 51 26.98 -2.94 -0.27
N GLY A 52 26.47 -2.61 -1.45
CA GLY A 52 26.39 -3.53 -2.59
C GLY A 52 25.02 -4.16 -2.84
N MET A 53 24.02 -3.93 -1.98
CA MET A 53 22.63 -4.31 -2.25
C MET A 53 21.71 -3.08 -2.20
N PRO A 54 20.78 -2.93 -3.17
CA PRO A 54 19.78 -1.87 -3.09
C PRO A 54 18.89 -2.08 -1.87
N LEU A 55 18.71 -1.02 -1.08
CA LEU A 55 17.75 -1.02 0.04
C LEU A 55 16.34 -1.19 -0.52
N ARG A 56 15.65 -2.27 -0.11
CA ARG A 56 14.23 -2.46 -0.43
C ARG A 56 13.40 -1.57 0.49
N VAL A 57 12.59 -0.71 -0.10
CA VAL A 57 11.65 0.17 0.62
C VAL A 57 10.23 -0.16 0.20
N GLN A 58 9.31 -0.18 1.16
CA GLN A 58 7.88 -0.24 0.90
C GLN A 58 7.29 1.10 1.29
N LEU A 59 6.64 1.76 0.32
CA LEU A 59 5.89 2.99 0.56
C LEU A 59 4.44 2.62 0.82
N MET A 60 3.88 3.12 1.91
CA MET A 60 2.44 2.99 2.19
C MET A 60 1.73 4.29 1.80
N GLY A 61 0.66 4.19 1.01
CA GLY A 61 -0.07 5.34 0.47
C GLY A 61 0.54 5.90 -0.82
N ASN A 62 0.27 7.18 -1.11
CA ASN A 62 0.75 7.88 -2.31
C ASN A 62 1.71 9.04 -1.98
N PRO A 63 2.90 8.78 -1.38
CA PRO A 63 3.84 9.85 -1.07
C PRO A 63 4.56 10.36 -2.34
N ALA A 64 4.74 11.68 -2.44
CA ALA A 64 5.64 12.26 -3.43
C ALA A 64 7.09 11.99 -3.02
N VAL A 65 7.85 11.27 -3.86
CA VAL A 65 9.27 10.97 -3.62
C VAL A 65 10.12 11.94 -4.40
N GLN A 66 10.88 12.78 -3.71
CA GLN A 66 11.89 13.66 -4.30
C GLN A 66 13.28 13.08 -4.03
N ILE A 67 14.01 12.80 -5.10
CA ILE A 67 15.40 12.33 -5.01
C ILE A 67 16.30 13.58 -5.02
N SER A 68 16.92 13.86 -3.87
CA SER A 68 17.94 14.90 -3.77
C SER A 68 19.21 14.43 -4.48
N SER A 69 19.57 15.11 -5.58
CA SER A 69 20.81 14.99 -6.35
C SER A 69 21.56 13.65 -6.21
N GLY A 70 21.21 12.68 -7.06
CA GLY A 70 21.91 11.40 -7.16
C GLY A 70 21.42 10.59 -8.36
N ASN A 71 22.30 9.76 -8.93
CA ASN A 71 21.91 8.82 -9.98
C ASN A 71 21.21 7.62 -9.35
N VAL A 72 19.89 7.54 -9.49
CA VAL A 72 19.17 6.29 -9.18
C VAL A 72 19.42 5.32 -10.31
N LEU A 73 20.17 4.26 -10.01
CA LEU A 73 20.32 3.12 -10.90
C LEU A 73 18.99 2.34 -10.93
N ILE A 74 18.04 2.81 -11.74
CA ILE A 74 16.88 2.03 -12.11
C ILE A 74 17.35 0.92 -13.05
N ARG A 75 17.45 -0.32 -12.54
CA ARG A 75 17.57 -1.46 -13.43
C ARG A 75 16.18 -1.73 -13.99
N ALA A 76 15.90 -1.21 -15.19
CA ALA A 76 14.73 -1.59 -15.96
C ALA A 76 14.85 -3.08 -16.30
N SER A 77 14.36 -3.93 -15.39
CA SER A 77 14.21 -5.35 -15.64
C SER A 77 13.15 -5.50 -16.72
N ARG A 78 13.43 -6.26 -17.78
CA ARG A 78 12.38 -6.67 -18.70
C ARG A 78 11.37 -7.48 -17.89
N GLN A 79 10.12 -7.01 -17.83
CA GLN A 79 9.04 -7.79 -17.26
C GLN A 79 8.81 -9.00 -18.17
N ASN A 80 8.95 -10.20 -17.61
CA ASN A 80 8.56 -11.41 -18.31
C ASN A 80 7.04 -11.50 -18.31
N TRP A 81 6.47 -11.89 -19.45
CA TRP A 81 5.03 -11.97 -19.65
C TRP A 81 4.60 -13.42 -19.86
N GLU A 82 3.47 -13.76 -19.27
CA GLU A 82 2.67 -14.92 -19.62
C GLU A 82 1.60 -14.50 -20.63
N TYR A 83 1.30 -15.38 -21.59
CA TYR A 83 0.27 -15.16 -22.60
C TYR A 83 -0.75 -16.29 -22.58
N ARG A 84 -2.00 -15.94 -22.85
CA ARG A 84 -3.08 -16.89 -23.11
C ARG A 84 -4.05 -16.31 -24.11
N ASP A 85 -4.87 -17.17 -24.67
CA ASP A 85 -6.00 -16.82 -25.51
C ASP A 85 -7.33 -17.04 -24.79
N VAL A 86 -8.32 -16.25 -25.17
CA VAL A 86 -9.73 -16.45 -24.82
C VAL A 86 -10.54 -16.37 -26.11
N SER A 87 -11.24 -17.46 -26.43
CA SER A 87 -12.10 -17.56 -27.61
C SER A 87 -13.53 -17.19 -27.23
N VAL A 88 -14.07 -16.14 -27.86
CA VAL A 88 -15.46 -15.69 -27.72
C VAL A 88 -16.23 -16.13 -28.97
N PRO A 89 -17.11 -17.14 -28.90
CA PRO A 89 -17.93 -17.55 -30.03
C PRO A 89 -18.84 -16.43 -30.54
N SER A 90 -19.24 -16.49 -31.80
CA SER A 90 -20.17 -15.50 -32.37
C SER A 90 -21.50 -15.49 -31.61
N GLY A 91 -21.98 -14.29 -31.25
CA GLY A 91 -23.22 -14.09 -30.48
C GLY A 91 -23.12 -14.34 -28.97
N GLN A 92 -21.94 -14.72 -28.45
CA GLN A 92 -21.70 -14.81 -27.01
C GLN A 92 -21.26 -13.47 -26.42
N ASP A 93 -21.45 -13.30 -25.11
CA ASP A 93 -21.02 -12.10 -24.38
C ASP A 93 -19.51 -12.18 -24.04
N PRO A 94 -18.65 -11.32 -24.64
CA PRO A 94 -17.23 -11.26 -24.32
C PRO A 94 -16.97 -10.79 -22.88
N ILE A 95 -17.88 -10.00 -22.27
CA ILE A 95 -17.64 -9.38 -20.97
C ILE A 95 -17.56 -10.44 -19.87
N ALA A 96 -18.49 -11.40 -19.85
CA ALA A 96 -18.46 -12.49 -18.88
C ALA A 96 -17.15 -13.28 -18.93
N MET A 97 -16.66 -13.61 -20.13
CA MET A 97 -15.42 -14.38 -20.32
C MET A 97 -14.17 -13.57 -19.93
N LEU A 98 -14.13 -12.29 -20.29
CA LEU A 98 -13.02 -11.40 -19.95
C LEU A 98 -12.99 -11.07 -18.45
N ASN A 99 -14.14 -10.97 -17.78
CA ASN A 99 -14.20 -10.76 -16.33
C ASN A 99 -13.57 -11.93 -15.57
N THR A 100 -13.82 -13.17 -15.98
CA THR A 100 -13.15 -14.34 -15.40
C THR A 100 -11.63 -14.25 -15.56
N ALA A 101 -11.15 -13.96 -16.78
CA ALA A 101 -9.71 -13.83 -17.02
C ALA A 101 -9.09 -12.62 -16.29
N GLY A 102 -9.82 -11.51 -16.20
CA GLY A 102 -9.41 -10.32 -15.46
C GLY A 102 -9.23 -10.59 -13.96
N ASN A 103 -10.14 -11.36 -13.35
CA ASN A 103 -10.02 -11.79 -11.95
C ASN A 103 -8.78 -12.68 -11.71
N ASP A 104 -8.33 -13.41 -12.73
CA ASP A 104 -7.11 -14.22 -12.72
C ASP A 104 -5.83 -13.39 -13.02
N GLY A 105 -5.96 -12.06 -13.12
CA GLY A 105 -4.87 -11.11 -13.35
C GLY A 105 -4.45 -10.95 -14.81
N TRP A 106 -5.29 -11.35 -15.76
CA TRP A 106 -5.00 -11.22 -17.19
C TRP A 106 -5.55 -9.92 -17.78
N GLU A 107 -4.76 -9.29 -18.63
CA GLU A 107 -5.08 -8.04 -19.33
C GLU A 107 -5.10 -8.26 -20.85
N THR A 108 -5.96 -7.55 -21.58
CA THR A 108 -6.00 -7.66 -23.05
C THR A 108 -4.77 -7.00 -23.68
N THR A 109 -4.23 -7.61 -24.75
CA THR A 109 -3.05 -7.10 -25.47
C THR A 109 -3.40 -6.15 -26.62
N GLY A 110 -4.69 -6.03 -26.96
CA GLY A 110 -5.16 -5.39 -28.19
C GLY A 110 -5.03 -6.26 -29.45
N VAL A 111 -4.39 -7.44 -29.35
CA VAL A 111 -4.33 -8.42 -30.45
C VAL A 111 -5.58 -9.30 -30.41
N THR A 112 -6.33 -9.27 -31.50
CA THR A 112 -7.52 -10.10 -31.70
C THR A 112 -7.50 -10.74 -33.09
N PHE A 113 -8.07 -11.94 -33.18
CA PHE A 113 -8.30 -12.65 -34.44
C PHE A 113 -9.78 -12.97 -34.52
N SER A 114 -10.46 -12.53 -35.58
CA SER A 114 -11.89 -12.76 -35.75
C SER A 114 -12.16 -13.48 -37.05
N ASP A 115 -13.06 -14.46 -37.01
CA ASP A 115 -13.58 -15.19 -38.17
C ASP A 115 -15.10 -15.38 -38.05
N GLN A 116 -15.69 -16.20 -38.92
CA GLN A 116 -17.13 -16.50 -38.89
C GLN A 116 -17.57 -17.30 -37.65
N ARG A 117 -16.64 -17.94 -36.93
CA ARG A 117 -16.89 -18.79 -35.76
C ARG A 117 -16.79 -18.01 -34.46
N GLY A 118 -16.00 -16.93 -34.41
CA GLY A 118 -15.89 -16.08 -33.24
C GLY A 118 -14.68 -15.16 -33.26
N THR A 119 -14.33 -14.64 -32.09
CA THR A 119 -13.16 -13.78 -31.87
C THR A 119 -12.25 -14.38 -30.81
N VAL A 120 -10.99 -14.56 -31.14
CA VAL A 120 -9.92 -14.90 -30.19
C VAL A 120 -9.27 -13.61 -29.72
N ILE A 121 -9.17 -13.44 -28.41
CA ILE A 121 -8.52 -12.30 -27.76
C ILE A 121 -7.25 -12.80 -27.08
N VAL A 122 -6.12 -12.16 -27.34
CA VAL A 122 -4.86 -12.48 -26.67
C VAL A 122 -4.73 -11.64 -25.40
N LEU A 123 -4.46 -12.31 -24.29
CA LEU A 123 -4.23 -11.69 -22.99
C LEU A 123 -2.80 -11.90 -22.52
N LYS A 124 -2.35 -11.00 -21.66
CA LYS A 124 -1.04 -11.04 -21.01
C LYS A 124 -1.17 -10.85 -19.51
N ARG A 125 -0.19 -11.35 -18.77
CA ARG A 125 0.03 -10.97 -17.36
C ARG A 125 1.51 -11.04 -17.00
N PRO A 126 1.97 -10.30 -15.99
CA PRO A 126 3.32 -10.47 -15.45
C PRO A 126 3.55 -11.90 -14.94
N ARG A 127 4.73 -12.46 -15.24
CA ARG A 127 5.27 -13.64 -14.54
C ARG A 127 5.86 -13.29 -13.20
#